data_AF-E7CGJ1-F1
#
_entry.id   AF-E7CGJ1-F1
#
_cell.length_a   1.000
_cell.length_b   1.000
_cell.length_c   1.000
_cell.angle_alpha   90.00
_cell.angle_beta   90.00
_cell.angle_gamma   90.00
#
_symmetry.space_group_name_H-M   'P 1'
#
loop_
_entity.id
_entity.type
_entity.pdbx_description
1 polymer ?
#
loop_
_entity_poly.entity_id
_entity_poly.type
_entity_poly.pdbx_seq_one_letter_code
_entity_poly.pdbx_strand_id
1 'polypeptide(L)'
;MIGGDGVTAGYTDESLNKERFVVINGEKYYNTGDVVSCNKDQLYYHGRNDSQIQINGIRVELGEIEYLLEKIHGVQQAVVLFYQDKLLAFILSSNLTIHDLNESWIVQFFKEI
;
A
#
# COMPACT_ATOMS: atom_id res chain seq x y z
N MET A 1 -3.51 -14.01 -9.80
CA MET A 1 -3.27 -13.25 -11.05
C MET A 1 -4.56 -13.24 -11.86
N ILE A 2 -4.79 -12.19 -12.65
CA ILE A 2 -5.95 -12.07 -13.54
C ILE A 2 -5.42 -11.98 -14.98
N GLY A 3 -6.05 -12.70 -15.91
CA GLY A 3 -5.74 -12.70 -17.34
C GLY A 3 -6.97 -12.39 -18.19
N GLY A 4 -6.79 -12.30 -19.51
CA GLY A 4 -7.85 -12.04 -20.48
C GLY A 4 -8.11 -10.57 -20.77
N ASP A 5 -9.20 -10.29 -21.50
CA ASP A 5 -9.50 -8.97 -22.10
C ASP A 5 -9.68 -7.83 -21.08
N GLY A 6 -9.94 -8.15 -19.81
CA GLY A 6 -10.06 -7.17 -18.73
C GLY A 6 -8.73 -6.63 -18.20
N VAL A 7 -7.59 -7.16 -18.67
CA VAL A 7 -6.25 -6.69 -18.24
C VAL A 7 -5.91 -5.38 -18.94
N THR A 8 -5.59 -4.35 -18.15
CA THR A 8 -5.22 -3.01 -18.67
C THR A 8 -3.91 -3.03 -19.48
N ALA A 9 -3.74 -2.01 -20.33
CA ALA A 9 -2.53 -1.77 -21.11
C ALA A 9 -1.27 -1.63 -20.23
N GLY A 10 -1.42 -1.13 -19.00
CA GLY A 10 -0.35 -0.96 -18.02
C GLY A 10 -0.47 0.35 -17.25
N TYR A 11 0.52 0.63 -16.41
CA TYR A 11 0.76 1.94 -15.85
C TYR A 11 1.43 2.85 -16.86
N THR A 12 1.22 4.15 -16.74
CA THR A 12 1.94 5.18 -17.51
C THR A 12 3.42 5.26 -17.13
N ASP A 13 3.75 4.89 -15.89
CA ASP A 13 5.13 4.67 -15.46
C ASP A 13 5.55 3.23 -15.80
N GLU A 14 6.43 3.12 -16.79
CA GLU A 14 6.94 1.83 -17.28
C GLU A 14 7.74 1.03 -16.24
N SER A 15 8.31 1.70 -15.23
CA SER A 15 9.05 1.01 -14.18
C SER A 15 8.14 0.09 -13.36
N LEU A 16 6.88 0.50 -13.14
CA LEU A 16 5.88 -0.23 -12.37
C LEU A 16 5.32 -1.44 -13.13
N ASN A 17 5.37 -1.42 -14.47
CA ASN A 17 4.80 -2.48 -15.28
C ASN A 17 5.53 -3.82 -15.08
N LYS A 18 6.85 -3.80 -14.91
CA LYS A 18 7.69 -5.01 -14.81
C LYS A 18 7.37 -5.86 -13.59
N GLU A 19 6.97 -5.23 -12.49
CA GLU A 19 6.68 -5.94 -11.24
C GLU A 19 5.26 -6.50 -11.19
N ARG A 20 4.33 -5.88 -11.92
CA ARG A 20 2.90 -6.18 -11.83
C ARG A 20 2.34 -6.94 -13.03
N PHE A 21 2.98 -6.91 -14.19
CA PHE A 21 2.52 -7.62 -15.38
C PHE A 21 3.51 -8.70 -15.81
N VAL A 22 2.99 -9.91 -16.01
CA VAL A 22 3.77 -11.09 -16.41
C VAL A 22 3.18 -11.66 -17.68
N VAL A 23 4.04 -12.13 -18.59
CA VAL A 23 3.60 -12.82 -19.81
C VAL A 23 3.81 -14.32 -19.63
N ILE A 24 2.74 -15.10 -19.77
CA ILE A 24 2.76 -16.57 -19.67
C ILE A 24 2.10 -17.11 -20.93
N ASN A 25 2.82 -17.96 -21.69
CA ASN A 25 2.33 -18.53 -22.96
C ASN A 25 1.84 -17.48 -23.98
N GLY A 26 2.44 -16.30 -23.99
CA GLY A 26 2.08 -15.20 -24.89
C GLY A 26 0.90 -14.33 -24.41
N GLU A 27 0.28 -14.68 -23.29
CA GLU A 27 -0.82 -13.91 -22.70
C GLU A 27 -0.33 -13.06 -21.52
N LYS A 28 -0.91 -11.86 -21.39
CA LYS A 28 -0.59 -10.91 -20.32
C LYS A 28 -1.45 -11.19 -19.09
N TYR A 29 -0.80 -11.30 -17.94
CA TYR A 29 -1.42 -11.47 -16.64
C TYR A 29 -1.07 -10.31 -15.71
N TYR A 30 -2.03 -9.83 -14.93
CA TYR A 30 -1.82 -8.87 -13.86
C TYR A 30 -1.70 -9.58 -12.51
N ASN A 31 -0.61 -9.30 -11.80
CA ASN A 31 -0.39 -9.75 -10.43
C ASN A 31 -1.09 -8.81 -9.44
N THR A 32 -2.24 -9.26 -8.93
CA THR A 32 -3.10 -8.44 -8.07
C THR A 32 -2.51 -8.18 -6.69
N GLY A 33 -1.54 -9.00 -6.25
CA GLY A 33 -1.04 -9.01 -4.88
C GLY A 33 -2.00 -9.67 -3.88
N ASP A 34 -3.17 -10.14 -4.30
CA ASP A 34 -4.13 -10.82 -3.42
C ASP A 34 -3.73 -12.28 -3.20
N VAL A 35 -3.81 -12.72 -1.95
CA VAL A 35 -3.67 -14.12 -1.56
C VAL A 35 -5.06 -14.74 -1.56
N VAL A 36 -5.25 -15.72 -2.44
CA VAL A 36 -6.53 -16.41 -2.60
C VAL A 36 -6.33 -17.92 -2.59
N SER A 37 -7.33 -18.67 -2.14
CA SER A 37 -7.45 -20.10 -2.42
C SER A 37 -8.65 -20.35 -3.33
N CYS A 38 -8.61 -21.44 -4.08
CA CYS A 38 -9.64 -21.76 -5.06
C CYS A 38 -10.22 -23.15 -4.76
N ASN A 39 -11.55 -23.25 -4.81
CA ASN A 39 -12.28 -24.51 -4.99
C ASN A 39 -12.90 -24.50 -6.39
N LYS A 40 -13.46 -25.61 -6.87
CA LYS A 40 -13.96 -25.80 -8.24
C LYS A 40 -14.70 -24.60 -8.85
N ASP A 41 -15.50 -23.88 -8.05
CA ASP A 41 -16.33 -22.77 -8.52
C ASP A 41 -16.17 -21.47 -7.71
N GLN A 42 -15.26 -21.40 -6.74
CA GLN A 42 -15.19 -20.28 -5.81
C GLN A 42 -13.76 -19.89 -5.45
N LEU A 43 -13.53 -18.57 -5.35
CA LEU A 43 -12.31 -17.98 -4.83
C LEU A 43 -12.54 -17.50 -3.40
N TYR A 44 -11.67 -17.90 -2.49
CA TYR A 44 -11.62 -17.43 -1.10
C TYR A 44 -10.46 -16.46 -0.94
N TYR A 45 -10.76 -15.25 -0.48
CA TYR A 45 -9.77 -14.21 -0.22
C TYR A 45 -9.18 -14.35 1.19
N HIS A 46 -7.85 -14.32 1.30
CA HIS A 46 -7.11 -14.45 2.57
C HIS A 46 -6.35 -13.19 2.97
N GLY A 47 -6.30 -12.18 2.09
CA GLY A 47 -5.55 -10.95 2.34
C GLY A 47 -4.66 -10.57 1.16
N ARG A 48 -3.69 -9.71 1.43
CA ARG A 48 -2.69 -9.26 0.46
C ARG A 48 -1.30 -9.76 0.84
N ASN A 49 -0.46 -9.96 -0.17
CA ASN A 49 0.95 -10.30 -0.03
C ASN A 49 1.85 -9.05 -0.03
N ASP A 50 1.24 -7.85 -0.11
CA ASP A 50 1.93 -6.56 -0.04
C ASP A 50 1.28 -5.67 1.04
N SER A 51 1.91 -4.52 1.31
CA SER A 51 1.53 -3.59 2.39
C SER A 51 0.29 -2.75 2.10
N GLN A 52 -0.45 -3.06 1.04
CA GLN A 52 -1.62 -2.28 0.67
C GLN A 52 -2.84 -2.70 1.48
N ILE A 53 -3.65 -1.73 1.87
CA ILE A 53 -4.84 -1.95 2.69
C ILE A 53 -6.07 -1.29 2.07
N GLN A 54 -7.24 -1.69 2.56
CA GLN A 54 -8.50 -1.02 2.27
C GLN A 54 -9.04 -0.42 3.57
N ILE A 55 -9.26 0.90 3.56
CA ILE A 55 -9.92 1.63 4.66
C ILE A 55 -11.17 2.26 4.07
N ASN A 56 -12.37 1.88 4.56
CA ASN A 56 -13.64 2.44 4.11
C ASN A 56 -13.84 2.44 2.57
N GLY A 57 -13.35 1.40 1.89
CA GLY A 57 -13.43 1.28 0.42
C GLY A 57 -12.35 2.03 -0.35
N ILE A 58 -11.45 2.75 0.34
CA ILE A 58 -10.31 3.46 -0.25
C ILE A 58 -9.08 2.55 -0.21
N ARG A 59 -8.41 2.40 -1.35
CA ARG A 59 -7.16 1.65 -1.49
C ARG A 59 -6.00 2.55 -1.08
N VAL A 60 -5.32 2.19 0.00
CA VAL A 60 -4.23 2.99 0.59
C VAL A 60 -2.93 2.20 0.54
N GLU A 61 -1.88 2.81 0.02
CA GLU A 61 -0.52 2.28 0.02
C GLU A 61 0.20 2.73 1.30
N LEU A 62 0.46 1.83 2.25
CA LEU A 62 1.14 2.20 3.49
C LEU A 62 2.53 2.79 3.25
N GLY A 63 3.23 2.30 2.23
CA GLY A 63 4.54 2.83 1.82
C GLY A 63 4.51 4.29 1.34
N GLU A 64 3.38 4.76 0.81
CA GLU A 64 3.22 6.19 0.46
C GLU A 64 3.16 7.05 1.73
N ILE A 65 2.46 6.58 2.76
CA ILE A 65 2.40 7.26 4.06
C ILE A 65 3.79 7.27 4.72
N GLU A 66 4.50 6.14 4.71
CA GLU A 66 5.88 6.03 5.20
C GLU A 66 6.80 7.03 4.50
N TYR A 67 6.77 7.07 3.16
CA TYR A 67 7.54 8.00 2.36
C TYR A 67 7.24 9.47 2.67
N LEU A 68 5.98 9.82 2.91
CA LEU A 68 5.58 11.18 3.30
C LEU A 68 6.02 11.52 4.73
N LEU A 69 5.96 10.58 5.66
CA LEU A 69 6.46 10.75 7.03
C LEU A 69 7.97 10.99 7.04
N GLU A 70 8.73 10.27 6.22
CA GLU A 70 10.19 10.42 6.10
C GLU A 70 10.62 11.76 5.47
N LYS A 71 9.70 12.51 4.84
CA LYS A 71 9.97 13.88 4.39
C LYS A 71 9.89 14.92 5.52
N ILE A 72 9.38 14.56 6.70
CA ILE A 72 9.34 15.46 7.84
C ILE A 72 10.75 15.60 8.40
N HIS A 73 11.23 16.83 8.53
CA HIS A 73 12.55 17.11 9.07
C HIS A 73 12.73 16.47 10.46
N GLY A 74 13.75 15.63 10.60
CA GLY A 74 14.06 14.93 11.85
C GLY A 74 13.52 13.50 11.94
N VAL A 75 12.63 13.09 11.03
CA VAL A 75 12.26 11.68 10.87
C VAL A 75 13.34 10.98 10.05
N GLN A 76 13.93 9.93 10.63
CA GLN A 76 14.97 9.13 9.96
C GLN A 76 14.37 7.93 9.22
N GLN A 77 13.35 7.32 9.82
CA GLN A 77 12.65 6.18 9.27
C GLN A 77 11.22 6.14 9.82
N ALA A 78 10.27 5.72 8.99
CA ALA A 78 8.91 5.45 9.41
C ALA A 78 8.44 4.05 8.98
N VAL A 79 7.63 3.41 9.82
CA VAL A 79 6.90 2.18 9.47
C VAL A 79 5.44 2.38 9.84
N VAL A 80 4.53 2.10 8.92
CA VAL A 80 3.08 2.25 9.12
C VAL A 80 2.42 0.88 9.10
N LEU A 81 1.57 0.63 10.10
CA LEU A 81 0.77 -0.58 10.22
C LEU A 81 -0.71 -0.24 10.25
N PHE A 82 -1.52 -1.15 9.75
CA PHE A 82 -2.96 -1.13 9.96
C PHE A 82 -3.35 -2.20 10.98
N TYR A 83 -3.86 -1.77 12.13
CA TYR A 83 -4.18 -2.66 13.24
C TYR A 83 -5.47 -2.21 13.92
N GLN A 84 -6.43 -3.12 14.07
CA GLN A 84 -7.73 -2.87 14.71
C GLN A 84 -8.40 -1.59 14.18
N ASP A 85 -8.54 -1.51 12.85
CA ASP A 85 -9.15 -0.39 12.12
C ASP A 85 -8.47 0.97 12.35
N LYS A 86 -7.18 0.97 12.72
CA LYS A 86 -6.38 2.17 12.93
C LYS A 86 -5.05 2.09 12.21
N LEU A 87 -4.59 3.24 11.74
CA LEU A 87 -3.21 3.43 11.30
C LEU A 87 -2.32 3.72 12.51
N LEU A 88 -1.23 2.97 12.61
CA LEU A 88 -0.19 3.15 13.61
C LEU A 88 1.12 3.47 12.89
N ALA A 89 1.72 4.62 13.20
CA ALA A 89 3.03 4.98 12.69
C ALA A 89 4.09 4.85 13.78
N PHE A 90 5.16 4.11 13.48
CA PHE A 90 6.36 4.00 14.30
C PHE A 90 7.45 4.82 13.65
N ILE A 91 8.03 5.77 14.41
CA ILE A 91 8.95 6.76 13.89
C ILE A 91 10.28 6.65 14.64
N LEU A 92 11.37 6.49 13.89
CA LEU A 92 12.73 6.68 14.39
C LEU A 92 13.14 8.13 14.13
N SER A 93 13.57 8.82 15.17
CA SER A 93 14.07 10.19 15.08
C SER A 93 15.26 10.38 16.01
N SER A 94 16.21 11.21 15.59
CA SER A 94 17.34 11.58 16.46
C SER A 94 17.00 12.75 17.37
N ASN A 95 16.13 13.67 16.91
CA ASN A 95 15.96 14.99 17.52
C ASN A 95 14.49 15.47 17.57
N LEU A 96 13.50 14.60 17.36
CA LEU A 96 12.08 14.99 17.41
C LEU A 96 11.46 14.65 18.75
N THR A 97 10.61 15.55 19.23
CA THR A 97 9.67 15.32 20.32
C THR A 97 8.26 15.07 19.76
N ILE A 98 7.36 14.53 20.58
CA ILE A 98 5.94 14.37 20.21
C ILE A 98 5.29 15.72 19.85
N HIS A 99 5.75 16.83 20.46
CA HIS A 99 5.25 18.16 20.14
C HIS A 99 5.56 18.58 18.70
N ASP A 100 6.76 18.27 18.20
CA ASP A 100 7.17 18.58 16.82
C ASP A 100 6.34 17.83 15.79
N LEU A 101 5.87 16.63 16.14
CA LEU A 101 4.99 15.82 15.28
C LEU A 101 3.54 16.34 15.27
N ASN A 102 3.04 16.86 16.40
CA ASN A 102 1.66 17.35 16.51
C ASN A 102 1.41 18.65 15.72
N GLU A 103 2.44 19.43 15.44
CA GLU A 103 2.34 20.60 14.55
C GLU A 103 2.52 20.26 13.07
N SER A 104 2.81 18.99 12.74
CA SER A 104 2.88 18.54 11.35
C SER A 104 1.48 18.44 10.73
N TRP A 105 1.39 18.78 9.44
CA TRP A 105 0.16 18.67 8.65
C TRP A 105 -0.42 17.25 8.63
N ILE A 106 0.42 16.23 8.83
CA ILE A 106 0.01 14.82 8.79
C ILE A 106 -0.91 14.45 9.95
N VAL A 107 -0.64 14.97 11.15
CA VAL A 107 -1.51 14.74 12.32
C VAL A 107 -2.87 15.42 12.13
N GLN A 108 -2.89 16.56 11.42
CA GLN A 108 -4.14 17.23 11.06
C GLN A 108 -4.90 16.44 9.99
N PHE A 109 -4.21 15.98 8.94
CA PHE A 109 -4.79 15.16 7.87
C PHE A 109 -5.46 13.88 8.42
N PHE A 110 -4.78 13.12 9.30
CA PHE A 110 -5.35 11.90 9.87
C PHE A 110 -6.44 12.13 10.93
N LYS A 111 -6.62 13.35 11.45
CA LYS A 111 -7.75 13.68 12.34
C LYS A 111 -9.05 13.94 11.57
N GLU A 112 -8.97 14.21 10.27
CA GLU A 112 -10.11 14.58 9.43
C GLU A 112 -10.68 13.42 8.62
N ILE A 113 -10.07 12.23 8.70
CA ILE A 113 -10.50 10.97 8.06
C ILE A 113 -11.02 10.02 9.12
#